data_AF-A0AAD4F5V3-F1
#
_entry.id   AF-A0AAD4F5V3-F1
#
_cell.length_a   1.000
_cell.length_b   1.000
_cell.length_c   1.000
_cell.angle_alpha   90.00
_cell.angle_beta   90.00
_cell.angle_gamma   90.00
#
_symmetry.space_group_name_H-M   'P 1'
#
loop_
_entity.id
_entity.type
_entity.pdbx_description
1 polymer ?
#
loop_
_entity_poly.entity_id
_entity_poly.type
_entity_poly.pdbx_seq_one_letter_code
_entity_poly.pdbx_strand_id
1 'polypeptide(L)'
;MATTGDKQETRSRMLRERPPPPTRAEVDAIYHNARLSLPAPLRLPMASALSFFAGFTLGTAQGGKMSGLQFRAEHAHKLPTSTTGWFLYHKSKNYHMAYGGIREGFRMGFKVSFWTTAMFAIEQMFDSYRGTADFFNTSLE
;
A
#
# COMPACT_ATOMS: atom_id res chain seq x y z
N MET A 1 -22.88 -35.16 4.43
CA MET A 1 -23.43 -34.91 3.09
C MET A 1 -24.59 -33.93 3.25
N ALA A 2 -24.32 -32.62 3.29
CA ALA A 2 -25.35 -31.60 3.48
C ALA A 2 -26.18 -31.47 2.19
N THR A 3 -27.48 -31.65 2.29
CA THR A 3 -28.42 -31.74 1.17
C THR A 3 -28.70 -30.35 0.57
N THR A 4 -28.92 -30.31 -0.74
CA THR A 4 -29.14 -29.08 -1.54
C THR A 4 -30.27 -28.17 -1.01
N GLY A 5 -31.22 -28.72 -0.25
CA GLY A 5 -32.34 -27.95 0.33
C GLY A 5 -31.92 -26.96 1.42
N ASP A 6 -30.96 -27.32 2.27
CA ASP A 6 -30.53 -26.48 3.40
C ASP A 6 -29.80 -25.20 2.91
N LYS A 7 -29.06 -25.32 1.80
CA LYS A 7 -28.43 -24.17 1.13
C LYS A 7 -29.44 -23.20 0.53
N GLN A 8 -30.57 -23.71 0.03
CA GLN A 8 -31.62 -22.87 -0.56
C GLN A 8 -32.37 -22.10 0.53
N GLU A 9 -32.69 -22.76 1.64
CA GLU A 9 -33.38 -22.11 2.75
C GLU A 9 -32.50 -21.03 3.42
N THR A 10 -31.21 -21.33 3.62
CA THR A 10 -30.26 -20.36 4.18
C THR A 10 -30.08 -19.14 3.28
N ARG A 11 -29.98 -19.35 1.95
CA ARG A 11 -29.90 -18.24 0.97
C ARG A 11 -31.17 -17.39 0.95
N SER A 12 -32.33 -18.02 1.08
CA SER A 12 -33.64 -17.34 1.13
C SER A 12 -33.78 -16.49 2.38
N ARG A 13 -33.29 -16.97 3.53
CA ARG A 13 -33.24 -16.21 4.79
C ARG A 13 -32.28 -15.02 4.70
N MET A 14 -31.06 -15.23 4.16
CA MET A 14 -30.10 -14.14 3.95
C MET A 14 -30.61 -13.03 3.02
N LEU A 15 -31.38 -13.39 1.98
CA LEU A 15 -32.00 -12.41 1.08
C LEU A 15 -33.11 -11.60 1.75
N ARG A 16 -33.76 -12.16 2.78
CA ARG A 16 -34.87 -11.53 3.52
C ARG A 16 -34.40 -10.58 4.62
N GLU A 17 -33.24 -10.88 5.23
CA GLU A 17 -32.63 -10.08 6.30
C GLU A 17 -31.63 -9.03 5.79
N ARG A 18 -31.49 -8.87 4.48
CA ARG A 18 -30.60 -7.86 3.92
C ARG A 18 -31.10 -6.48 4.37
N PRO A 19 -30.29 -5.69 5.10
CA PRO A 19 -30.69 -4.35 5.47
C PRO A 19 -31.05 -3.57 4.20
N PRO A 20 -32.07 -2.70 4.25
CA PRO A 20 -32.43 -1.88 3.10
C PRO A 20 -31.18 -1.13 2.61
N PRO A 21 -30.99 -0.98 1.29
CA PRO A 21 -29.89 -0.19 0.79
C PRO A 21 -29.98 1.21 1.40
N PRO A 22 -28.85 1.79 1.84
CA PRO A 22 -28.86 3.07 2.53
C PRO A 22 -29.50 4.14 1.62
N THR A 23 -30.34 4.96 2.22
CA THR A 23 -31.05 6.04 1.52
C THR A 23 -30.04 7.10 1.09
N ARG A 24 -30.27 7.80 -0.03
CA ARG A 24 -29.35 8.84 -0.53
C ARG A 24 -28.95 9.87 0.54
N ALA A 25 -29.90 10.27 1.40
CA ALA A 25 -29.64 11.17 2.53
C ALA A 25 -28.68 10.59 3.60
N GLU A 26 -28.74 9.27 3.85
CA GLU A 26 -27.83 8.60 4.78
C GLU A 26 -26.42 8.49 4.19
N VAL A 27 -26.34 8.22 2.88
CA VAL A 27 -25.09 8.22 2.12
C VAL A 27 -24.45 9.62 2.15
N ASP A 28 -25.23 10.67 1.88
CA ASP A 28 -24.75 12.05 1.93
C ASP A 28 -24.30 12.45 3.35
N ALA A 29 -24.99 12.00 4.40
CA ALA A 29 -24.57 12.22 5.78
C ALA A 29 -23.24 11.50 6.12
N ILE A 30 -23.00 10.31 5.57
CA ILE A 30 -21.71 9.61 5.70
C ILE A 30 -20.61 10.41 5.01
N TYR A 31 -20.85 10.94 3.81
CA TYR A 31 -19.86 11.74 3.09
C TYR A 31 -19.61 13.11 3.72
N HIS A 32 -20.65 13.76 4.27
CA HIS A 32 -20.54 15.03 4.97
C HIS A 32 -19.78 14.93 6.31
N ASN A 33 -19.90 13.79 7.01
CA ASN A 33 -19.17 13.52 8.25
C ASN A 33 -17.80 12.85 8.01
N ALA A 34 -17.53 12.38 6.79
CA ALA A 34 -16.27 11.74 6.45
C ALA A 34 -15.16 12.77 6.22
N ARG A 35 -14.05 12.64 6.96
CA ARG A 35 -12.83 13.42 6.72
C ARG A 35 -12.34 13.14 5.29
N LEU A 36 -12.14 14.19 4.48
CA LEU A 36 -11.80 14.13 3.05
C LEU A 36 -12.91 13.57 2.12
N SER A 37 -14.18 13.55 2.54
CA SER A 37 -15.29 12.96 1.76
C SER A 37 -15.04 11.50 1.35
N LEU A 38 -14.19 10.79 2.09
CA LEU A 38 -13.84 9.40 1.84
C LEU A 38 -14.32 8.55 3.03
N PRO A 39 -15.25 7.60 2.82
CA PRO A 39 -15.69 6.72 3.88
C PRO A 39 -14.48 5.96 4.45
N ALA A 40 -14.43 5.82 5.77
CA ALA A 40 -13.37 5.12 6.50
C ALA A 40 -12.92 3.77 5.88
N PRO A 41 -13.82 2.87 5.41
CA PRO A 41 -13.41 1.62 4.79
C PRO A 41 -12.63 1.79 3.47
N LEU A 42 -12.76 2.93 2.80
CA LEU A 42 -12.02 3.25 1.58
C LEU A 42 -10.73 4.03 1.87
N ARG A 43 -10.71 4.86 2.92
CA ARG A 43 -9.56 5.70 3.30
C ARG A 43 -8.32 4.87 3.66
N LEU A 44 -8.49 3.84 4.50
CA LEU A 44 -7.38 2.99 4.97
C LEU A 44 -6.62 2.27 3.84
N PRO A 45 -7.28 1.50 2.95
CA PRO A 45 -6.57 0.82 1.85
C PRO A 45 -5.97 1.80 0.84
N MET A 46 -6.59 2.97 0.61
CA MET A 46 -6.02 3.98 -0.27
C MET A 46 -4.78 4.63 0.32
N ALA A 47 -4.82 5.01 1.60
CA ALA A 47 -3.68 5.60 2.30
C ALA A 47 -2.51 4.62 2.39
N SER A 48 -2.77 3.34 2.68
CA SER A 48 -1.74 2.30 2.74
C SER A 48 -1.13 2.01 1.36
N ALA A 49 -1.92 2.03 0.28
CA ALA A 49 -1.42 1.88 -1.08
C ALA A 49 -0.55 3.07 -1.51
N LEU A 50 -1.00 4.30 -1.28
CA LEU A 50 -0.23 5.51 -1.63
C LEU A 50 1.10 5.59 -0.87
N SER A 51 1.07 5.31 0.43
CA SER A 51 2.27 5.27 1.26
C SER A 51 3.23 4.16 0.85
N PHE A 52 2.70 2.99 0.45
CA PHE A 52 3.51 1.93 -0.16
C PHE A 52 4.22 2.40 -1.42
N PHE A 53 3.50 3.01 -2.38
CA PHE A 53 4.10 3.49 -3.63
C PHE A 53 5.13 4.60 -3.42
N ALA A 54 4.87 5.51 -2.47
CA ALA A 54 5.84 6.53 -2.09
C ALA A 54 7.13 5.90 -1.52
N GLY A 55 6.98 4.96 -0.57
CA GLY A 55 8.11 4.24 0.01
C GLY A 55 8.84 3.36 -1.02
N PHE A 56 8.11 2.72 -1.93
CA PHE A 56 8.67 1.90 -3.00
C PHE A 56 9.48 2.74 -3.99
N THR A 57 8.98 3.90 -4.40
CA THR A 57 9.69 4.79 -5.33
C THR A 57 11.00 5.30 -4.72
N LEU A 58 10.97 5.71 -3.45
CA LEU A 58 12.18 6.12 -2.75
C LEU A 58 13.16 4.96 -2.55
N GLY A 59 12.65 3.80 -2.11
CA GLY A 59 13.46 2.60 -1.89
C GLY A 59 14.10 2.06 -3.18
N THR A 60 13.37 2.08 -4.29
CA THR A 60 13.91 1.66 -5.60
C THR A 60 15.01 2.59 -6.08
N ALA A 61 14.82 3.91 -5.98
CA ALA A 61 15.85 4.88 -6.34
C ALA A 61 17.12 4.71 -5.49
N GLN A 62 16.96 4.53 -4.18
CA GLN A 62 18.08 4.34 -3.25
C GLN A 62 18.79 2.99 -3.46
N GLY A 63 18.04 1.89 -3.54
CA GLY A 63 18.57 0.54 -3.73
C GLY A 63 19.27 0.37 -5.08
N GLY A 64 18.72 0.96 -6.15
CA GLY A 64 19.33 0.97 -7.47
C GLY A 64 20.64 1.76 -7.50
N LYS A 65 20.70 2.91 -6.81
CA LYS A 65 21.93 3.69 -6.69
C LYS A 65 23.02 2.92 -5.94
N MET A 66 22.69 2.32 -4.80
CA MET A 66 23.66 1.60 -3.97
C MET A 66 24.23 0.37 -4.67
N SER A 67 23.37 -0.46 -5.26
CA SER A 67 23.80 -1.64 -6.04
C SER A 67 24.60 -1.26 -7.29
N GLY A 68 24.25 -0.15 -7.96
CA GLY A 68 25.03 0.38 -9.08
C GLY A 68 26.43 0.86 -8.68
N LEU A 69 26.57 1.50 -7.52
CA LEU A 69 27.88 1.90 -6.98
C LEU A 69 28.72 0.70 -6.58
N GLN A 70 28.11 -0.31 -5.95
CA GLN A 70 28.78 -1.55 -5.61
C GLN A 70 29.28 -2.28 -6.86
N PHE A 71 28.43 -2.43 -7.89
CA PHE A 71 28.83 -3.05 -9.16
C PHE A 71 30.03 -2.32 -9.80
N ARG A 72 30.05 -0.98 -9.75
CA ARG A 72 31.16 -0.18 -10.24
C ARG A 72 32.43 -0.36 -9.42
N ALA A 73 32.33 -0.47 -8.10
CA ALA A 73 33.46 -0.74 -7.23
C ALA A 73 34.06 -2.12 -7.51
N GLU A 74 33.21 -3.15 -7.61
CA GLU A 74 33.62 -4.53 -7.93
C GLU A 74 34.25 -4.64 -9.33
N HIS A 75 33.79 -3.86 -10.30
CA HIS A 75 34.28 -3.92 -11.69
C HIS A 75 35.26 -2.81 -12.08
N ALA A 76 35.71 -1.98 -11.13
CA ALA A 76 36.61 -0.85 -11.41
C ALA A 76 37.93 -1.30 -12.05
N HIS A 77 38.37 -2.53 -11.77
CA HIS A 77 39.60 -3.13 -12.31
C HIS A 77 39.39 -3.94 -13.60
N LYS A 78 38.16 -4.12 -14.08
CA LYS A 78 37.81 -4.92 -15.29
C LYS A 78 36.98 -4.10 -16.27
N LEU A 79 37.56 -3.01 -16.77
CA LEU A 79 36.89 -2.18 -17.77
C LEU A 79 36.93 -2.85 -19.15
N PRO A 80 35.81 -2.91 -19.89
CA PRO A 80 35.80 -3.51 -21.22
C PRO A 80 36.64 -2.70 -22.22
N THR A 81 37.44 -3.39 -23.04
CA THR A 81 38.24 -2.78 -24.11
C THR A 81 37.58 -2.88 -25.49
N SER A 82 36.53 -3.71 -25.63
CA SER A 82 35.79 -3.94 -26.87
C SER A 82 34.37 -3.35 -26.81
N THR A 83 33.82 -2.95 -27.95
CA THR A 83 32.47 -2.39 -28.10
C THR A 83 31.38 -3.35 -27.60
N THR A 84 31.49 -4.64 -27.95
CA THR A 84 30.57 -5.69 -27.45
C THR A 84 30.66 -5.86 -25.94
N GLY A 85 31.85 -5.72 -25.37
CA GLY A 85 32.06 -5.80 -23.92
C GLY A 85 31.35 -4.67 -23.16
N TRP A 86 31.32 -3.46 -23.73
CA TRP A 86 30.59 -2.32 -23.16
C TRP A 86 29.06 -2.53 -23.13
N PHE A 87 28.51 -3.19 -24.14
CA PHE A 87 27.09 -3.56 -24.15
C PHE A 87 26.78 -4.56 -23.02
N LEU A 88 27.57 -5.63 -22.91
CA LEU A 88 27.39 -6.64 -21.85
C LEU A 88 27.58 -6.04 -20.45
N TYR A 89 28.54 -5.14 -20.28
CA TYR A 89 28.75 -4.42 -19.03
C TYR A 89 27.51 -3.63 -18.60
N HIS A 90 26.92 -2.84 -19.51
CA HIS A 90 25.70 -2.07 -19.21
C HIS A 90 24.50 -2.96 -18.95
N LYS A 91 24.36 -4.07 -19.69
CA LYS A 91 23.32 -5.07 -19.46
C LYS A 91 23.42 -5.63 -18.05
N SER A 92 24.57 -6.16 -17.65
CA SER A 92 24.80 -6.72 -16.31
C SER A 92 24.61 -5.67 -15.21
N LYS A 93 25.15 -4.46 -15.40
CA LYS A 93 24.95 -3.34 -14.46
C LYS A 93 23.48 -3.04 -14.23
N ASN A 94 22.69 -2.94 -15.30
CA ASN A 94 21.26 -2.66 -15.19
C ASN A 94 20.50 -3.78 -14.49
N TYR A 95 20.86 -5.05 -14.66
CA TYR A 95 20.26 -6.16 -13.92
C TYR A 95 20.55 -6.09 -12.42
N HIS A 96 21.81 -5.84 -12.04
CA HIS A 96 22.18 -5.66 -10.62
C HIS A 96 21.45 -4.46 -10.00
N MET A 97 21.36 -3.35 -10.73
CA MET A 97 20.64 -2.15 -10.30
C MET A 97 19.13 -2.39 -10.16
N ALA A 98 18.50 -3.06 -11.12
CA ALA A 98 17.07 -3.36 -11.07
C ALA A 98 16.74 -4.30 -9.90
N TYR A 99 17.53 -5.36 -9.70
CA TYR A 99 17.35 -6.28 -8.58
C TYR A 99 17.51 -5.59 -7.22
N GLY A 100 18.58 -4.81 -7.04
CA GLY A 100 18.82 -4.04 -5.82
C GLY A 100 17.73 -2.99 -5.56
N GLY A 101 17.27 -2.31 -6.61
CA GLY A 101 16.16 -1.36 -6.54
C GLY A 101 14.86 -2.03 -6.10
N ILE A 102 14.42 -3.10 -6.78
CA ILE A 102 13.16 -3.77 -6.46
C ILE A 102 13.17 -4.31 -5.02
N ARG A 103 14.26 -4.96 -4.60
CA ARG A 103 14.40 -5.52 -3.25
C ARG A 103 14.27 -4.45 -2.18
N GLU A 104 15.00 -3.34 -2.32
CA GLU A 104 14.96 -2.23 -1.36
C GLU A 104 13.63 -1.48 -1.42
N GLY A 105 13.05 -1.33 -2.62
CA GLY A 105 11.73 -0.76 -2.85
C GLY A 105 10.64 -1.49 -2.07
N PHE A 106 10.58 -2.82 -2.15
CA PHE A 106 9.63 -3.59 -1.36
C PHE A 106 9.87 -3.44 0.14
N ARG A 107 11.13 -3.53 0.58
CA ARG A 107 11.49 -3.37 2.01
C ARG A 107 11.00 -2.03 2.57
N MET A 108 11.28 -0.94 1.85
CA MET A 108 10.92 0.41 2.28
C MET A 108 9.42 0.69 2.11
N GLY A 109 8.82 0.24 1.01
CA GLY A 109 7.37 0.35 0.76
C GLY A 109 6.53 -0.33 1.84
N PHE A 110 6.87 -1.58 2.20
CA PHE A 110 6.18 -2.28 3.29
C PHE A 110 6.38 -1.61 4.64
N LYS A 111 7.61 -1.14 4.94
CA LYS A 111 7.90 -0.45 6.20
C LYS A 111 7.04 0.81 6.35
N VAL A 112 7.01 1.65 5.33
CA VAL A 112 6.24 2.91 5.34
C VAL A 112 4.74 2.62 5.39
N SER A 113 4.24 1.72 4.56
CA SER A 113 2.82 1.35 4.52
C SER A 113 2.32 0.75 5.84
N PHE A 114 3.15 -0.07 6.51
CA PHE A 114 2.85 -0.61 7.84
C PHE A 114 2.66 0.51 8.87
N TRP A 115 3.61 1.45 8.95
CA TRP A 115 3.52 2.57 9.90
C TRP A 115 2.35 3.50 9.59
N THR A 116 2.10 3.80 8.31
CA THR A 116 0.93 4.59 7.90
C THR A 116 -0.35 3.88 8.31
N THR A 117 -0.51 2.59 7.98
CA THR A 117 -1.72 1.83 8.33
C THR A 117 -1.93 1.77 9.84
N ALA A 118 -0.85 1.58 10.62
CA ALA A 118 -0.93 1.56 12.08
C ALA A 118 -1.47 2.90 12.62
N MET A 119 -0.94 4.04 12.14
CA MET A 119 -1.41 5.37 12.57
C MET A 119 -2.88 5.59 12.22
N PHE A 120 -3.27 5.35 10.97
CA PHE A 120 -4.66 5.52 10.56
C PHE A 120 -5.62 4.53 11.26
N ALA A 121 -5.16 3.32 11.62
CA ALA A 121 -5.96 2.37 12.39
C ALA A 121 -6.18 2.86 13.83
N ILE A 122 -5.16 3.46 14.45
CA ILE A 122 -5.27 4.08 15.77
C ILE A 122 -6.26 5.25 15.71
N GLU A 123 -6.15 6.14 14.71
CA GLU A 123 -7.13 7.22 14.51
C GLU A 123 -8.56 6.68 14.43
N GLN A 124 -8.79 5.66 13.59
CA GLN A 124 -10.10 5.06 13.40
C GLN A 124 -10.65 4.44 14.69
N MET A 125 -9.78 3.85 15.52
CA MET A 125 -10.17 3.26 16.79
C MET A 125 -10.62 4.33 17.80
N PHE A 126 -9.91 5.45 17.86
CA PHE A 126 -10.29 6.59 18.72
C PHE A 126 -11.56 7.29 18.25
N ASP A 127 -11.72 7.49 16.94
CA ASP A 127 -12.93 8.08 16.35
C ASP A 127 -14.16 7.21 16.65
N SER A 128 -14.00 5.88 16.61
CA SER A 128 -15.07 4.92 16.96
C SER A 128 -15.43 4.92 18.44
N TYR A 129 -14.49 5.27 19.32
CA TYR A 129 -14.70 5.31 20.77
C TYR A 129 -15.34 6.63 21.25
N ARG A 130 -15.03 7.76 20.60
CA ARG A 130 -15.51 9.09 21.02
C ARG A 130 -16.71 9.62 20.23
N GLY A 131 -16.98 9.09 19.03
CA GLY A 131 -18.12 9.50 18.22
C GLY A 131 -18.03 10.91 17.61
N THR A 132 -16.88 11.59 17.75
CA THR A 132 -16.58 12.86 17.07
C THR A 132 -15.31 12.75 16.24
N ALA A 133 -15.37 13.24 15.00
CA ALA A 133 -14.25 13.28 14.08
C ALA A 133 -13.50 14.63 14.23
N ASP A 134 -12.77 14.78 15.34
CA ASP A 134 -12.07 16.04 15.64
C ASP A 134 -10.61 16.07 15.15
N PHE A 135 -10.19 17.23 14.65
CA PHE A 135 -8.82 17.50 14.15
C PHE A 135 -7.74 17.33 15.23
N PHE A 136 -8.10 17.48 16.50
CA PHE A 136 -7.19 17.45 17.64
C PHE A 136 -6.66 16.05 18.01
N ASN A 137 -7.28 14.99 17.48
CA ASN A 137 -6.81 13.62 17.73
C ASN A 137 -5.47 13.33 17.02
N THR A 138 -5.13 14.09 15.97
CA THR A 138 -3.84 13.98 15.25
C THR A 138 -2.70 14.74 15.95
N SER A 139 -3.00 15.68 16.87
CA SER A 139 -1.99 16.53 17.54
C SER A 139 -1.63 16.11 18.97
N LEU A 140 -2.25 15.06 19.49
CA LEU A 140 -1.85 14.41 20.76
C LEU A 140 -0.84 13.29 20.46
N GLU A 141 0.24 13.66 19.78
CA GLU A 141 1.53 12.96 19.79
C GLU A 141 2.47 13.70 20.75
#